data_AF-A0A9D4PWK2-F1
#
_entry.id   AF-A0A9D4PWK2-F1
#
_cell.length_a   1.000
_cell.length_b   1.000
_cell.length_c   1.000
_cell.angle_alpha   90.00
_cell.angle_beta   90.00
_cell.angle_gamma   90.00
#
_symmetry.space_group_name_H-M   'P 1'
#
loop_
_entity.id
_entity.type
_entity.pdbx_description
1 polymer ?
#
loop_
_entity_poly.entity_id
_entity_poly.type
_entity_poly.pdbx_seq_one_letter_code
_entity_poly.pdbx_strand_id
1 'polypeptide(L)'
;MDDDPAKICLSGVGVGVVCVTLVIVVMMHFDKYRGVASGMKYAGYTLASLLFPKILTSLRDAYGFRGCMLVYAALTMNVTALTLLLKEPPWHLHSRSSKAKPRVHERKSISWISTTPLDNAHCAPVESPEITESNSAAPTVTIQTVSSLTLNSITTIVDYALDKGAARSQAYLCVTYCSPAELFGRIVLPLIGDCKIVSRATLVAASFALLAVTMLVLPATPCVLAYILVCACATMLLACLLAMKPVVIADYFGIENVATSWGLGGVTLLPLLLCSPYIIGYFRDARGSYDGLYQLQAGIHCFVAGLFGIVSVLDRRRWKQRTRSLTV
;
A
#
# COMPACT_ATOMS: atom_id res chain seq x y z
N MET A 1 -6.47 -32.29 -14.54
CA MET A 1 -6.78 -30.86 -14.34
C MET A 1 -5.47 -30.17 -14.65
N ASP A 2 -5.27 -29.81 -15.91
CA ASP A 2 -4.00 -29.28 -16.37
C ASP A 2 -3.80 -27.89 -15.77
N ASP A 3 -2.94 -27.83 -14.76
CA ASP A 3 -2.44 -26.62 -14.13
C ASP A 3 -1.53 -25.89 -15.13
N ASP A 4 -2.15 -25.32 -16.16
CA ASP A 4 -1.46 -24.48 -17.12
C ASP A 4 -1.03 -23.19 -16.38
N PRO A 5 0.28 -22.97 -16.18
CA PRO A 5 0.78 -21.79 -15.47
C PRO A 5 0.29 -20.48 -16.11
N ALA A 6 -0.06 -20.49 -17.40
CA ALA A 6 -0.62 -19.33 -18.08
C ALA A 6 -1.95 -18.85 -17.46
N LYS A 7 -2.80 -19.77 -16.96
CA LYS A 7 -4.08 -19.41 -16.34
C LYS A 7 -3.89 -18.68 -15.01
N ILE A 8 -2.91 -19.12 -14.22
CA ILE A 8 -2.56 -18.48 -12.94
C ILE A 8 -2.01 -17.08 -13.20
N CYS A 9 -1.09 -16.94 -14.17
CA CYS A 9 -0.54 -15.66 -14.58
C CYS A 9 -1.63 -14.68 -15.05
N LEU A 10 -2.57 -15.14 -15.87
CA LEU A 10 -3.66 -14.31 -16.38
C LEU A 10 -4.55 -13.77 -15.24
N SER A 11 -4.88 -14.61 -14.26
CA SER A 11 -5.65 -14.19 -13.08
C SER A 11 -4.90 -13.13 -12.26
N GLY A 12 -3.59 -13.33 -12.04
CA GLY A 12 -2.75 -12.38 -11.31
C GLY A 12 -2.67 -11.01 -11.99
N VAL A 13 -2.51 -10.97 -13.31
CA VAL A 13 -2.52 -9.72 -14.10
C VAL A 13 -3.86 -9.01 -13.96
N GLY A 14 -4.98 -9.75 -14.07
CA GLY A 14 -6.32 -9.18 -13.93
C GLY A 14 -6.54 -8.52 -12.56
N VAL A 15 -6.16 -9.19 -11.48
CA VAL A 15 -6.26 -8.63 -10.11
C VAL A 15 -5.39 -7.38 -9.97
N GLY A 16 -4.17 -7.40 -10.50
CA GLY A 16 -3.26 -6.25 -10.47
C GLY A 16 -3.84 -5.01 -11.17
N VAL A 17 -4.38 -5.19 -12.38
CA VAL A 17 -5.02 -4.11 -13.15
C VAL A 17 -6.21 -3.52 -12.37
N VAL A 18 -7.10 -4.36 -11.83
CA VAL A 18 -8.26 -3.88 -11.08
C VAL A 18 -7.83 -3.14 -9.81
N CYS A 19 -6.85 -3.66 -9.07
CA CYS A 19 -6.37 -3.04 -7.82
C CYS A 19 -5.78 -1.65 -8.06
N VAL A 20 -4.97 -1.49 -9.11
CA VAL A 20 -4.32 -0.21 -9.42
C VAL A 20 -5.34 0.79 -9.98
N THR A 21 -6.17 0.38 -10.93
CA THR A 21 -7.18 1.26 -11.55
C THR A 21 -8.18 1.78 -10.52
N LEU A 22 -8.70 0.93 -9.63
CA LEU A 22 -9.62 1.38 -8.58
C LEU A 22 -8.97 2.38 -7.63
N VAL A 23 -7.70 2.20 -7.27
CA VAL A 23 -6.98 3.16 -6.41
C VAL A 23 -6.89 4.53 -7.09
N ILE A 24 -6.52 4.57 -8.37
CA ILE A 24 -6.39 5.82 -9.12
C ILE A 24 -7.74 6.55 -9.24
N VAL A 25 -8.80 5.82 -9.59
CA VAL A 25 -10.15 6.39 -9.71
C VAL A 25 -10.61 7.02 -8.40
N VAL A 26 -10.38 6.36 -7.27
CA VAL A 26 -10.70 6.93 -5.95
C VAL A 26 -9.88 8.20 -5.67
N MET A 27 -8.59 8.21 -5.99
CA MET A 27 -7.75 9.40 -5.80
C MET A 27 -8.15 10.58 -6.69
N MET A 28 -8.68 10.33 -7.90
CA MET A 28 -9.17 11.38 -8.81
C MET A 28 -10.49 11.99 -8.37
N HIS A 29 -11.37 11.21 -7.72
CA HIS A 29 -12.71 11.67 -7.32
C HIS A 29 -12.73 12.45 -6.00
N PHE A 30 -11.77 12.20 -5.12
CA PHE A 30 -11.70 12.83 -3.80
C PHE A 30 -10.49 13.75 -3.73
N ASP A 31 -10.69 15.01 -3.33
CA ASP A 31 -9.59 15.93 -3.05
C ASP A 31 -9.33 16.10 -1.55
N LYS A 32 -10.39 16.37 -0.78
CA LYS A 32 -10.29 16.64 0.66
C LYS A 32 -10.18 15.37 1.51
N TYR A 33 -11.00 14.35 1.22
CA TYR A 33 -11.13 13.14 2.04
C TYR A 33 -10.51 11.90 1.39
N ARG A 34 -9.33 12.07 0.77
CA ARG A 34 -8.61 10.98 0.07
C ARG A 34 -8.26 9.82 1.00
N GLY A 35 -7.85 10.11 2.23
CA GLY A 35 -7.55 9.13 3.28
C GLY A 35 -8.76 8.26 3.60
N VAL A 36 -9.89 8.89 3.92
CA VAL A 36 -11.14 8.19 4.26
C VAL A 36 -11.68 7.42 3.05
N ALA A 37 -11.63 7.98 1.84
CA ALA A 37 -12.09 7.29 0.64
C ALA A 37 -11.26 6.05 0.32
N SER A 38 -9.93 6.16 0.42
CA SER A 38 -9.03 5.01 0.35
C SER A 38 -9.34 3.98 1.44
N GLY A 39 -9.50 4.45 2.68
CA GLY A 39 -9.90 3.66 3.84
C GLY A 39 -11.16 2.83 3.62
N MET A 40 -12.22 3.48 3.14
CA MET A 40 -13.50 2.87 2.82
C MET A 40 -13.38 1.80 1.73
N LYS A 41 -12.61 2.06 0.67
CA LYS A 41 -12.31 1.07 -0.36
C LYS A 41 -11.69 -0.19 0.25
N TYR A 42 -10.72 -0.01 1.14
CA TYR A 42 -10.04 -1.11 1.79
C TYR A 42 -10.88 -1.80 2.89
N ALA A 43 -11.85 -1.12 3.51
CA ALA A 43 -12.75 -1.69 4.50
C ALA A 43 -13.57 -2.86 3.95
N GLY A 44 -13.87 -2.82 2.64
CA GLY A 44 -14.49 -3.94 1.93
C GLY A 44 -13.70 -5.25 2.05
N TYR A 45 -12.36 -5.21 2.10
CA TYR A 45 -11.55 -6.43 2.27
C TYR A 45 -11.71 -7.05 3.67
N THR A 46 -11.75 -6.23 4.72
CA THR A 46 -11.95 -6.69 6.09
C THR A 46 -13.34 -7.28 6.27
N LEU A 47 -14.37 -6.67 5.65
CA LEU A 47 -15.71 -7.23 5.68
C LEU A 47 -15.81 -8.54 4.89
N ALA A 48 -15.16 -8.59 3.72
CA ALA A 48 -15.08 -9.81 2.93
C ALA A 48 -14.38 -10.93 3.70
N SER A 49 -13.26 -10.68 4.39
CA SER A 49 -12.54 -11.73 5.13
C SER A 49 -13.34 -12.31 6.30
N LEU A 50 -14.22 -11.52 6.92
CA LEU A 50 -15.13 -11.99 7.97
C LEU A 50 -16.32 -12.79 7.43
N LEU A 51 -16.90 -12.37 6.31
CA LEU A 51 -18.10 -12.99 5.75
C LEU A 51 -17.78 -14.20 4.87
N PHE A 52 -16.67 -14.14 4.13
CA PHE A 52 -16.32 -15.11 3.10
C PHE A 52 -16.22 -16.54 3.62
N PRO A 53 -15.60 -16.85 4.78
CA PRO A 53 -15.55 -18.23 5.29
C PRO A 53 -16.94 -18.85 5.49
N LYS A 54 -17.89 -18.08 6.06
CA LYS A 54 -19.26 -18.56 6.30
C LYS A 54 -20.03 -18.77 5.01
N ILE A 55 -19.94 -17.78 4.10
CA ILE A 55 -20.57 -17.86 2.78
C ILE A 55 -20.00 -19.05 2.01
N LEU A 56 -18.68 -19.22 2.00
CA LEU A 56 -18.01 -20.31 1.32
C LEU A 56 -18.43 -21.68 1.85
N THR A 57 -18.56 -21.86 3.16
CA THR A 57 -19.06 -23.14 3.72
C THR A 57 -20.49 -23.41 3.29
N SER A 58 -21.39 -22.44 3.36
CA SER A 58 -22.78 -22.61 2.93
C SER A 58 -22.89 -22.92 1.42
N LEU A 59 -22.13 -22.21 0.58
CA LEU A 59 -22.12 -22.45 -0.87
C LEU A 59 -21.52 -23.81 -1.21
N ARG A 60 -20.47 -24.23 -0.50
CA ARG A 60 -19.83 -25.52 -0.71
C ARG A 60 -20.77 -26.66 -0.35
N ASP A 61 -21.49 -26.53 0.76
CA ASP A 61 -22.41 -27.57 1.22
C ASP A 61 -23.65 -27.67 0.30
N ALA A 62 -24.06 -26.55 -0.34
CA ALA A 62 -25.20 -26.53 -1.26
C ALA A 62 -24.87 -26.92 -2.72
N TYR A 63 -23.74 -26.44 -3.27
CA TYR A 63 -23.41 -26.53 -4.70
C TYR A 63 -22.11 -27.29 -5.00
N GLY A 64 -21.40 -27.77 -3.98
CA GLY A 64 -20.07 -28.36 -4.12
C GLY A 64 -19.01 -27.36 -4.57
N PHE A 65 -17.77 -27.83 -4.69
CA PHE A 65 -16.61 -26.99 -5.00
C PHE A 65 -16.70 -26.32 -6.38
N ARG A 66 -17.13 -27.07 -7.41
CA ARG A 66 -17.29 -26.54 -8.77
C ARG A 66 -18.35 -25.43 -8.84
N GLY A 67 -19.47 -25.61 -8.12
CA GLY A 67 -20.52 -24.60 -8.01
C GLY A 67 -20.02 -23.33 -7.32
N CYS A 68 -19.22 -23.46 -6.25
CA CYS A 68 -18.58 -22.31 -5.59
C CYS A 68 -17.72 -21.49 -6.56
N MET A 69 -16.90 -22.16 -7.37
CA MET A 69 -16.03 -21.49 -8.34
C MET A 69 -16.85 -20.77 -9.43
N LEU A 70 -17.98 -21.33 -9.86
CA LEU A 70 -18.90 -20.68 -10.81
C LEU A 70 -19.56 -19.44 -10.20
N VAL A 71 -20.03 -19.51 -8.95
CA VAL A 71 -20.61 -18.35 -8.26
C VAL A 71 -19.55 -17.26 -8.06
N TYR A 72 -18.32 -17.62 -7.69
CA TYR A 72 -17.21 -16.68 -7.58
C TYR A 72 -16.87 -16.02 -8.93
N ALA A 73 -16.86 -16.79 -10.03
CA ALA A 73 -16.68 -16.24 -11.37
C ALA A 73 -17.81 -15.28 -11.77
N ALA A 74 -19.06 -15.63 -11.46
CA ALA A 74 -20.20 -14.74 -11.71
C ALA A 74 -20.10 -13.43 -10.91
N LEU A 75 -19.71 -13.50 -9.63
CA LEU A 75 -19.50 -12.31 -8.80
C LEU A 75 -18.38 -11.41 -9.35
N THR A 76 -17.25 -12.00 -9.77
CA THR A 76 -16.14 -11.21 -10.35
C THR A 76 -16.48 -10.61 -11.71
N MET A 77 -17.29 -11.27 -12.54
CA MET A 77 -17.80 -10.68 -13.79
C MET A 77 -18.70 -9.45 -13.56
N ASN A 78 -19.48 -9.45 -12.47
CA ASN A 78 -20.27 -8.28 -12.10
C ASN A 78 -19.38 -7.09 -11.73
N VAL A 79 -18.23 -7.34 -11.07
CA VAL A 79 -17.25 -6.27 -10.79
C VAL A 79 -16.75 -5.64 -12.09
N THR A 80 -16.47 -6.43 -13.12
CA THR A 80 -16.08 -5.91 -14.44
C THR A 80 -17.14 -4.97 -15.00
N ALA A 81 -18.42 -5.37 -14.97
CA ALA A 81 -19.51 -4.51 -15.43
C ALA A 81 -19.61 -3.19 -14.63
N LEU A 82 -19.43 -3.24 -13.31
CA LEU A 82 -19.40 -2.04 -12.47
C LEU A 82 -18.19 -1.14 -12.77
N THR A 83 -17.02 -1.71 -13.08
CA THR A 83 -15.83 -0.92 -13.43
C THR A 83 -15.99 -0.18 -14.75
N LEU A 84 -16.78 -0.70 -15.70
CA LEU A 84 -17.09 0.00 -16.97
C LEU A 84 -17.95 1.25 -16.77
N LEU A 85 -18.66 1.35 -15.64
CA LEU A 85 -19.45 2.52 -15.29
C LEU A 85 -18.60 3.64 -14.65
N LEU A 86 -17.36 3.35 -14.25
CA LEU A 86 -16.45 4.35 -13.68
C LEU A 86 -16.02 5.32 -14.79
N LYS A 87 -16.32 6.60 -14.58
CA LYS A 87 -15.91 7.68 -15.49
C LYS A 87 -14.82 8.51 -14.83
N GLU A 88 -13.90 9.02 -15.63
CA GLU A 88 -12.97 10.03 -15.16
C GLU A 88 -13.74 11.31 -14.81
N PRO A 89 -13.44 11.93 -13.65
CA PRO A 89 -14.17 13.12 -13.26
C PRO A 89 -13.75 14.33 -14.12
N PRO A 90 -14.69 15.20 -14.50
CA PRO A 90 -14.45 16.28 -15.47
C PRO A 90 -13.42 17.32 -15.01
N TRP A 91 -13.24 17.51 -13.70
CA TRP A 91 -12.25 18.45 -13.15
C TRP A 91 -10.80 17.99 -13.36
N HIS A 92 -10.55 16.68 -13.42
CA HIS A 92 -9.20 16.16 -13.63
C HIS A 92 -8.76 16.28 -15.11
N LEU A 93 -9.71 16.25 -16.05
CA LEU A 93 -9.47 16.46 -17.48
C LEU A 93 -9.00 17.90 -17.76
N HIS A 94 -9.61 18.89 -17.10
CA HIS A 94 -9.23 20.31 -17.23
C HIS A 94 -7.81 20.57 -16.69
N SER A 95 -7.42 19.96 -15.57
CA SER A 95 -6.06 20.10 -15.02
C SER A 95 -4.99 19.50 -15.94
N ARG A 96 -5.33 18.44 -16.70
CA ARG A 96 -4.40 17.80 -17.64
C ARG A 96 -4.27 18.58 -18.95
N SER A 97 -5.38 19.13 -19.46
CA SER A 97 -5.39 20.00 -20.64
C SER A 97 -4.60 21.30 -20.40
N SER A 98 -4.70 21.90 -19.21
CA SER A 98 -3.94 23.11 -18.86
C SER A 98 -2.42 22.89 -18.74
N LYS A 99 -1.97 21.67 -18.39
CA LYS A 99 -0.54 21.32 -18.27
C LYS A 99 0.08 20.77 -19.57
N ALA A 100 -0.73 20.44 -20.57
CA ALA A 100 -0.25 19.93 -21.84
C ALA A 100 0.30 21.10 -22.70
N LYS A 101 1.60 21.41 -22.57
CA LYS A 101 2.30 22.13 -23.64
C LYS A 101 2.18 21.30 -24.93
N PRO A 102 1.89 21.89 -26.09
CA PRO A 102 1.86 21.14 -27.35
C PRO A 102 3.26 20.58 -27.61
N ARG A 103 3.45 19.29 -27.41
CA ARG A 103 4.63 18.57 -27.89
C ARG A 103 4.48 18.46 -29.40
N VAL A 104 5.09 19.39 -30.13
CA VAL A 104 5.40 19.17 -31.54
C VAL A 104 6.35 17.98 -31.56
N HIS A 105 5.83 16.81 -31.98
CA HIS A 105 6.65 15.64 -32.23
C HIS A 105 7.49 15.94 -33.47
N GLU A 106 8.66 16.54 -33.27
CA GLU A 106 9.70 16.57 -34.27
C GLU A 106 10.20 15.12 -34.43
N ARG A 107 9.66 14.44 -35.43
CA ARG A 107 10.04 13.08 -35.82
C ARG A 107 11.49 13.14 -36.31
N LYS A 108 12.46 13.00 -35.41
CA LYS A 108 13.86 12.79 -35.80
C LYS A 108 13.96 11.44 -36.51
N SER A 109 13.96 11.48 -37.84
CA SER A 109 14.33 10.36 -38.68
C SER A 109 15.80 10.05 -38.41
N ILE A 110 16.09 8.84 -37.97
CA ILE A 110 17.46 8.34 -37.81
C ILE A 110 18.02 8.08 -39.22
N SER A 111 18.87 8.97 -39.73
CA SER A 111 19.59 8.80 -41.00
C SER A 111 21.08 8.56 -40.74
N TRP A 112 21.51 7.30 -40.83
CA TRP A 112 22.88 6.87 -40.51
C TRP A 112 23.94 7.12 -41.59
N ILE A 113 23.71 7.93 -42.63
CA ILE A 113 24.72 8.15 -43.68
C ILE A 113 24.66 9.58 -44.22
N SER A 114 25.55 10.46 -43.75
CA SER A 114 26.34 11.36 -44.62
C SER A 114 27.49 12.01 -43.85
N THR A 115 28.64 12.04 -44.51
CA THR A 115 29.95 12.55 -44.11
C THR A 115 30.01 14.09 -44.00
N THR A 116 30.85 14.55 -43.07
CA THR A 116 31.30 15.91 -42.66
C THR A 116 31.59 16.92 -43.80
N PRO A 117 31.54 18.26 -43.59
CA PRO A 117 32.61 19.00 -42.88
C PRO A 117 32.16 20.15 -41.94
N LEU A 118 33.10 20.53 -41.08
CA LEU A 118 33.08 21.61 -40.08
C LEU A 118 32.63 22.95 -40.67
N ASP A 119 31.70 23.64 -40.00
CA ASP A 119 31.79 25.10 -39.84
C ASP A 119 30.87 25.66 -38.74
N ASN A 120 31.48 26.59 -37.99
CA ASN A 120 30.90 27.69 -37.22
C ASN A 120 30.15 27.40 -35.92
N ALA A 121 30.91 27.59 -34.84
CA ALA A 121 30.47 27.83 -33.48
C ALA A 121 29.47 29.00 -33.41
N HIS A 122 28.27 28.73 -32.90
CA HIS A 122 27.40 29.70 -32.25
C HIS A 122 26.89 29.13 -30.93
N CYS A 123 26.97 29.96 -29.89
CA CYS A 123 26.75 29.62 -28.49
C CYS A 123 25.42 28.89 -28.25
N ALA A 124 25.48 27.63 -27.80
CA ALA A 124 24.35 26.98 -27.18
C ALA A 124 24.10 27.61 -25.80
N PRO A 125 22.88 28.00 -25.45
CA PRO A 125 22.53 28.25 -24.06
C PRO A 125 22.72 26.95 -23.29
N VAL A 126 23.39 27.04 -22.14
CA VAL A 126 23.51 25.92 -21.20
C VAL A 126 22.10 25.57 -20.71
N GLU A 127 21.48 24.57 -21.32
CA GLU A 127 20.32 23.90 -20.73
C GLU A 127 20.79 23.23 -19.43
N SER A 128 20.33 23.76 -18.30
CA SER A 128 20.42 23.09 -17.02
C SER A 128 19.83 21.68 -17.14
N PRO A 129 20.46 20.65 -16.58
CA PRO A 129 19.93 19.29 -16.69
C PRO A 129 18.57 19.23 -16.02
N GLU A 130 17.51 18.94 -16.80
CA GLU A 130 16.23 18.49 -16.29
C GLU A 130 16.49 17.16 -15.54
N ILE A 131 16.70 17.27 -14.24
CA ILE A 131 16.79 16.12 -13.34
C ILE A 131 15.40 15.47 -13.33
N THR A 132 15.28 14.44 -14.16
CA THR A 132 14.48 13.23 -13.99
C THR A 132 13.59 13.23 -12.73
N GLU A 133 12.41 13.87 -12.78
CA GLU A 133 11.44 13.87 -11.67
C GLU A 133 11.03 12.45 -11.23
N SER A 134 11.14 11.47 -12.15
CA SER A 134 10.88 10.04 -11.92
C SER A 134 11.76 9.40 -10.83
N ASN A 135 13.00 9.88 -10.64
CA ASN A 135 13.95 9.25 -9.71
C ASN A 135 13.76 9.65 -8.24
N SER A 136 13.03 10.74 -7.96
CA SER A 136 12.81 11.22 -6.59
C SER A 136 11.75 10.40 -5.81
N ALA A 137 10.83 9.74 -6.53
CA ALA A 137 9.74 8.96 -5.96
C ALA A 137 10.13 7.53 -5.56
N ALA A 138 11.05 6.94 -6.34
CA ALA A 138 11.54 5.58 -6.14
C ALA A 138 11.91 5.25 -4.69
N PRO A 139 12.72 6.05 -3.96
CA PRO A 139 13.09 5.73 -2.58
C PRO A 139 11.90 5.73 -1.60
N THR A 140 10.96 6.67 -1.72
CA THR A 140 9.79 6.70 -0.82
C THR A 140 8.87 5.50 -1.09
N VAL A 141 8.73 5.12 -2.36
CA VAL A 141 7.98 3.94 -2.78
C VAL A 141 8.62 2.67 -2.25
N THR A 142 9.94 2.50 -2.43
CA THR A 142 10.66 1.31 -1.97
C THR A 142 10.63 1.16 -0.45
N ILE A 143 10.77 2.25 0.30
CA ILE A 143 10.65 2.27 1.78
C ILE A 143 9.26 1.77 2.21
N GLN A 144 8.20 2.21 1.54
CA GLN A 144 6.83 1.80 1.86
C GLN A 144 6.56 0.33 1.47
N THR A 145 7.15 -0.19 0.39
CA THR A 145 6.98 -1.61 0.03
C THR A 145 7.77 -2.57 0.89
N VAL A 146 8.99 -2.22 1.31
CA VAL A 146 9.74 -3.02 2.30
C VAL A 146 8.93 -3.16 3.60
N SER A 147 8.21 -2.11 3.98
CA SER A 147 7.32 -2.12 5.14
C SER A 147 6.10 -3.02 4.99
N SER A 148 5.78 -3.53 3.78
CA SER A 148 4.61 -4.39 3.54
C SER A 148 4.83 -5.85 3.99
N LEU A 149 6.03 -6.21 4.47
CA LEU A 149 6.34 -7.48 5.14
C LEU A 149 5.48 -7.72 6.40
N THR A 150 4.78 -6.71 6.93
CA THR A 150 3.85 -6.87 8.07
C THR A 150 2.61 -7.68 7.74
N LEU A 151 2.26 -7.88 6.46
CA LEU A 151 1.12 -8.75 6.10
C LEU A 151 1.32 -10.19 6.60
N ASN A 152 2.58 -10.61 6.77
CA ASN A 152 2.96 -11.88 7.37
C ASN A 152 2.53 -12.01 8.84
N SER A 153 2.35 -10.90 9.55
CA SER A 153 1.96 -10.91 10.96
C SER A 153 0.52 -11.42 11.14
N ILE A 154 -0.35 -11.31 10.12
CA ILE A 154 -1.72 -11.84 10.16
C ILE A 154 -1.71 -13.37 10.05
N THR A 155 -0.81 -13.94 9.24
CA THR A 155 -0.73 -15.40 9.05
C THR A 155 -0.18 -16.12 10.28
N THR A 156 0.72 -15.48 11.04
CA THR A 156 1.36 -16.09 12.22
C THR A 156 0.66 -15.77 13.54
N ILE A 157 -0.34 -14.89 13.55
CA ILE A 157 -0.96 -14.37 14.79
C ILE A 157 -1.66 -15.44 15.62
N VAL A 158 -2.26 -16.44 14.96
CA VAL A 158 -2.97 -17.53 15.63
C VAL A 158 -1.97 -18.52 16.19
N ASP A 159 -0.99 -18.92 15.37
CA ASP A 159 0.06 -19.87 15.78
C ASP A 159 0.86 -19.30 16.96
N TYR A 160 1.18 -18.02 16.92
CA TYR A 160 1.89 -17.38 18.02
C TYR A 160 1.06 -17.21 19.28
N ALA A 161 -0.27 -17.01 19.16
CA ALA A 161 -1.17 -17.03 20.30
C ALA A 161 -1.18 -18.41 20.99
N LEU A 162 -1.18 -19.48 20.19
CA LEU A 162 -1.11 -20.86 20.68
C LEU A 162 0.23 -21.14 21.38
N ASP A 163 1.36 -20.69 20.79
CA ASP A 163 2.70 -20.84 21.39
C ASP A 163 2.81 -20.13 22.75
N LYS A 164 2.10 -19.01 22.96
CA LYS A 164 2.02 -18.31 24.26
C LYS A 164 1.05 -18.97 25.26
N GLY A 165 0.50 -20.13 24.92
CA GLY A 165 -0.38 -20.91 25.81
C GLY A 165 -1.86 -20.50 25.77
N ALA A 166 -2.30 -19.73 24.76
CA ALA A 166 -3.72 -19.43 24.60
C ALA A 166 -4.50 -20.71 24.26
N ALA A 167 -5.72 -20.83 24.80
CA ALA A 167 -6.62 -21.89 24.37
C ALA A 167 -6.96 -21.74 22.89
N ARG A 168 -7.20 -22.85 22.17
CA ARG A 168 -7.53 -22.80 20.73
C ARG A 168 -8.70 -21.85 20.42
N SER A 169 -9.74 -21.87 21.25
CA SER A 169 -10.87 -20.95 21.12
C SER A 169 -10.46 -19.47 21.24
N GLN A 170 -9.54 -19.15 22.16
CA GLN A 170 -9.03 -17.80 22.36
C GLN A 170 -8.12 -17.33 21.23
N ALA A 171 -7.29 -18.23 20.68
CA ALA A 171 -6.40 -17.92 19.56
C ALA A 171 -7.19 -17.51 18.30
N TYR A 172 -8.28 -18.22 17.96
CA TYR A 172 -9.15 -17.85 16.84
C TYR A 172 -9.95 -16.57 17.11
N LEU A 173 -10.36 -16.33 18.36
CA LEU A 173 -11.01 -15.08 18.76
C LEU A 173 -10.12 -13.86 18.52
N CYS A 174 -8.79 -13.99 18.63
CA CYS A 174 -7.84 -12.91 18.34
C CYS A 174 -8.07 -12.30 16.95
N VAL A 175 -8.24 -13.15 15.91
CA VAL A 175 -8.51 -12.69 14.54
C VAL A 175 -9.83 -11.93 14.47
N THR A 176 -10.86 -12.41 15.17
CA THR A 176 -12.18 -11.79 15.19
C THR A 176 -12.15 -10.42 15.88
N TYR A 177 -11.43 -10.28 16.99
CA TYR A 177 -11.26 -9.01 17.70
C TYR A 177 -10.33 -8.02 16.97
N CYS A 178 -9.42 -8.51 16.13
CA CYS A 178 -8.58 -7.66 15.29
C CYS A 178 -9.36 -6.98 14.16
N SER A 179 -10.43 -7.58 13.63
CA SER A 179 -11.14 -7.04 12.46
C SER A 179 -11.89 -5.72 12.72
N PRO A 180 -12.60 -5.52 13.85
CA PRO A 180 -13.15 -4.20 14.19
C PRO A 180 -12.07 -3.13 14.34
N ALA A 181 -10.92 -3.48 14.93
CA ALA A 181 -9.80 -2.56 15.09
C ALA A 181 -9.18 -2.20 13.74
N GLU A 182 -9.06 -3.18 12.84
CA GLU A 182 -8.66 -2.97 11.45
C GLU A 182 -9.62 -2.00 10.74
N LEU A 183 -10.93 -2.21 10.84
CA LEU A 183 -11.95 -1.33 10.25
C LEU A 183 -11.86 0.10 10.80
N PHE A 184 -11.71 0.25 12.11
CA PHE A 184 -11.52 1.53 12.77
C PHE A 184 -10.26 2.24 12.25
N GLY A 185 -9.15 1.50 12.13
CA GLY A 185 -7.88 2.01 11.61
C GLY A 185 -7.94 2.46 10.16
N ARG A 186 -8.84 1.87 9.34
CA ARG A 186 -9.06 2.30 7.95
C ARG A 186 -9.84 3.61 7.83
N ILE A 187 -10.67 3.98 8.80
CA ILE A 187 -11.57 5.13 8.68
C ILE A 187 -11.12 6.29 9.57
N VAL A 188 -10.93 6.03 10.87
CA VAL A 188 -10.76 7.09 11.88
C VAL A 188 -9.38 7.73 11.82
N LEU A 189 -8.32 6.91 11.77
CA LEU A 189 -6.96 7.45 11.69
C LEU A 189 -6.74 8.24 10.39
N PRO A 190 -7.21 7.78 9.22
CA PRO A 190 -7.16 8.57 7.99
C PRO A 190 -7.95 9.89 8.05
N LEU A 191 -9.11 9.90 8.71
CA LEU A 191 -9.92 11.10 8.90
C LEU A 191 -9.15 12.19 9.65
N ILE A 192 -8.33 11.84 10.65
CA ILE A 192 -7.49 12.80 11.38
C ILE A 192 -6.52 13.53 10.43
N GLY A 193 -5.94 12.79 9.48
CA GLY A 193 -5.05 13.35 8.45
C GLY A 193 -5.78 14.21 7.42
N ASP A 194 -6.98 13.80 7.02
CA ASP A 194 -7.81 14.55 6.05
C ASP A 194 -8.42 15.83 6.63
N CYS A 195 -8.75 15.84 7.93
CA CYS A 195 -9.17 17.02 8.66
C CYS A 195 -8.03 18.03 8.90
N LYS A 196 -6.81 17.75 8.43
CA LYS A 196 -5.60 18.57 8.62
C LYS A 196 -5.25 18.85 10.09
N ILE A 197 -5.74 18.02 11.02
CA ILE A 197 -5.37 18.11 12.45
C ILE A 197 -3.88 17.83 12.61
N VAL A 198 -3.38 16.84 11.86
CA VAL A 198 -1.97 16.45 11.79
C VAL A 198 -1.58 16.34 10.32
N SER A 199 -0.33 16.65 9.98
CA SER A 199 0.16 16.41 8.61
C SER A 199 0.16 14.91 8.30
N ARG A 200 -0.21 14.54 7.07
CA ARG A 200 -0.24 13.14 6.60
C ARG A 200 1.10 12.42 6.83
N ALA A 201 2.22 13.13 6.61
CA ALA A 201 3.57 12.62 6.89
C ALA A 201 3.81 12.31 8.36
N THR A 202 3.40 13.19 9.28
CA THR A 202 3.54 12.95 10.72
C THR A 202 2.62 11.81 11.17
N LEU A 203 1.41 11.72 10.63
CA LEU A 203 0.49 10.61 10.93
C LEU A 203 1.09 9.25 10.52
N VAL A 204 1.68 9.16 9.32
CA VAL A 204 2.34 7.95 8.83
C VAL A 204 3.59 7.61 9.65
N ALA A 205 4.43 8.59 9.95
CA ALA A 205 5.61 8.39 10.81
C ALA A 205 5.22 7.87 12.20
N ALA A 206 4.22 8.49 12.84
CA ALA A 206 3.70 8.07 14.13
C ALA A 206 3.09 6.67 14.07
N SER A 207 2.36 6.34 13.00
CA SER A 207 1.76 5.02 12.83
C SER A 207 2.81 3.91 12.72
N PHE A 208 3.90 4.15 11.97
CA PHE A 208 5.01 3.20 11.91
C PHE A 208 5.77 3.09 13.24
N ALA A 209 5.98 4.20 13.95
CA ALA A 209 6.63 4.18 15.26
C ALA A 209 5.82 3.39 16.28
N LEU A 210 4.51 3.63 16.35
CA LEU A 210 3.60 2.89 17.24
C LEU A 210 3.53 1.42 16.84
N LEU A 211 3.52 1.11 15.54
CA LEU A 211 3.53 -0.26 15.06
C LEU A 211 4.82 -0.98 15.50
N ALA A 212 5.98 -0.33 15.40
CA ALA A 212 7.24 -0.87 15.91
C ALA A 212 7.16 -1.20 17.41
N VAL A 213 6.59 -0.29 18.22
CA VAL A 213 6.39 -0.51 19.66
C VAL A 213 5.47 -1.70 19.91
N THR A 214 4.34 -1.81 19.20
CA THR A 214 3.42 -2.95 19.37
C THR A 214 4.10 -4.28 19.05
N MET A 215 4.91 -4.34 17.99
CA MET A 215 5.66 -5.55 17.61
C MET A 215 6.75 -5.90 18.64
N LEU A 216 7.39 -4.90 19.25
CA LEU A 216 8.40 -5.10 20.29
C LEU A 216 7.80 -5.55 21.62
N VAL A 217 6.60 -5.07 21.96
CA VAL A 217 5.88 -5.41 23.20
C VAL A 217 5.20 -6.78 23.10
N LEU A 218 4.81 -7.22 21.90
CA LEU A 218 4.06 -8.45 21.67
C LEU A 218 4.67 -9.69 22.38
N PRO A 219 6.01 -9.93 22.31
CA PRO A 219 6.65 -11.06 23.02
C PRO A 219 6.57 -11.00 24.54
N ALA A 220 6.45 -9.80 25.12
CA ALA A 220 6.44 -9.55 26.55
C ALA A 220 5.02 -9.55 27.16
N THR A 221 4.00 -9.93 26.39
CA THR A 221 2.61 -9.93 26.87
C THR A 221 2.38 -11.08 27.88
N PRO A 222 1.94 -10.78 29.12
CA PRO A 222 1.83 -11.79 30.18
C PRO A 222 0.49 -12.52 30.19
N CYS A 223 -0.53 -12.01 29.50
CA CYS A 223 -1.87 -12.56 29.47
C CYS A 223 -2.50 -12.49 28.07
N VAL A 224 -3.45 -13.38 27.81
CA VAL A 224 -4.16 -13.48 26.52
C VAL A 224 -4.90 -12.19 26.17
N LEU A 225 -5.46 -11.49 27.15
CA LEU A 225 -6.12 -10.21 26.92
C LEU A 225 -5.13 -9.14 26.44
N ALA A 226 -3.97 -9.02 27.08
CA ALA A 226 -2.93 -8.09 26.65
C ALA A 226 -2.43 -8.42 25.24
N TYR A 227 -2.25 -9.71 24.92
CA TYR A 227 -1.93 -10.16 23.57
C TYR A 227 -2.95 -9.68 22.54
N ILE A 228 -4.25 -9.93 22.77
CA ILE A 228 -5.33 -9.52 21.86
C ILE A 228 -5.36 -7.99 21.68
N LEU A 229 -5.19 -7.23 22.77
CA LEU A 229 -5.18 -5.76 22.70
C LEU A 229 -4.00 -5.22 21.90
N VAL A 230 -2.80 -5.79 22.09
CA VAL A 230 -1.60 -5.41 21.32
C VAL A 230 -1.77 -5.77 19.83
N CYS A 231 -2.30 -6.97 19.54
CA CYS A 231 -2.63 -7.40 18.18
C CYS A 231 -3.64 -6.48 17.51
N ALA A 232 -4.74 -6.14 18.21
CA ALA A 232 -5.76 -5.24 17.68
C ALA A 232 -5.21 -3.82 17.42
N CYS A 233 -4.34 -3.32 18.30
CA CYS A 233 -3.66 -2.05 18.09
C CYS A 233 -2.75 -2.10 16.86
N ALA A 234 -1.97 -3.19 16.71
CA ALA A 234 -1.10 -3.39 15.57
C ALA A 234 -1.88 -3.47 14.24
N THR A 235 -2.98 -4.23 14.17
CA THR A 235 -3.80 -4.34 12.95
C THR A 235 -4.47 -3.03 12.60
N MET A 236 -4.94 -2.26 13.59
CA MET A 236 -5.47 -0.90 13.39
C MET A 236 -4.43 0.02 12.75
N LEU A 237 -3.20 0.05 13.29
CA LEU A 237 -2.12 0.89 12.78
C LEU A 237 -1.68 0.47 11.37
N LEU A 238 -1.56 -0.84 11.13
CA LEU A 238 -1.26 -1.39 9.80
C LEU A 238 -2.36 -1.02 8.79
N ALA A 239 -3.63 -1.08 9.19
CA ALA A 239 -4.75 -0.75 8.32
C ALA A 239 -4.79 0.73 7.93
N CYS A 240 -4.44 1.62 8.87
CA CYS A 240 -4.24 3.05 8.59
C CYS A 240 -3.13 3.27 7.55
N LEU A 241 -1.99 2.61 7.72
CA LEU A 241 -0.85 2.72 6.80
C LEU A 241 -1.20 2.25 5.38
N LEU A 242 -1.97 1.17 5.25
CA LEU A 242 -2.47 0.69 3.96
C LEU A 242 -3.44 1.67 3.30
N ALA A 243 -4.32 2.30 4.08
CA ALA A 243 -5.25 3.32 3.59
C ALA A 243 -4.54 4.60 3.15
N MET A 244 -3.54 5.06 3.92
CA MET A 244 -2.79 6.29 3.66
C MET A 244 -1.74 6.15 2.55
N LYS A 245 -1.23 4.94 2.28
CA LYS A 245 -0.20 4.68 1.25
C LYS A 245 -0.48 5.37 -0.11
N PRO A 246 -1.62 5.13 -0.79
CA PRO A 246 -1.88 5.77 -2.08
C PRO A 246 -2.07 7.28 -1.97
N VAL A 247 -2.54 7.78 -0.83
CA VAL A 247 -2.78 9.22 -0.58
C VAL A 247 -1.47 9.97 -0.46
N VAL A 248 -0.53 9.43 0.31
CA VAL A 248 0.82 9.98 0.45
C VAL A 248 1.53 10.02 -0.90
N ILE A 249 1.47 8.93 -1.67
CA ILE A 249 2.06 8.90 -3.01
C ILE A 249 1.44 9.98 -3.90
N ALA A 250 0.11 10.10 -3.89
CA ALA A 250 -0.60 11.12 -4.67
C ALA A 250 -0.25 12.56 -4.24
N ASP A 251 0.00 12.81 -2.95
CA ASP A 251 0.33 14.13 -2.44
C ASP A 251 1.77 14.56 -2.76
N TYR A 252 2.73 13.62 -2.68
CA TYR A 252 4.14 13.92 -2.92
C TYR A 252 4.51 13.88 -4.40
N PHE A 253 3.92 12.95 -5.15
CA PHE A 253 4.33 12.66 -6.53
C PHE A 253 3.22 12.90 -7.56
N GLY A 254 2.01 13.25 -7.13
CA GLY A 254 0.87 13.39 -8.04
C GLY A 254 0.13 12.07 -8.28
N ILE A 255 -1.13 12.19 -8.71
CA ILE A 255 -2.03 11.04 -8.92
C ILE A 255 -1.55 10.19 -10.12
N GLU A 256 -0.95 10.84 -11.12
CA GLU A 256 -0.34 10.23 -12.30
C GLU A 256 0.76 9.23 -11.95
N ASN A 257 1.50 9.50 -10.86
CA ASN A 257 2.61 8.66 -10.42
C ASN A 257 2.17 7.55 -9.45
N VAL A 258 0.88 7.47 -9.12
CA VAL A 258 0.35 6.38 -8.28
C VAL A 258 0.51 5.04 -9.00
N ALA A 259 0.18 4.96 -10.29
CA ALA A 259 0.30 3.73 -11.07
C ALA A 259 1.74 3.20 -11.12
N THR A 260 2.68 4.07 -11.49
CA THR A 260 4.12 3.76 -11.56
C THR A 260 4.67 3.40 -10.19
N SER A 261 4.24 4.06 -9.12
CA SER A 261 4.62 3.73 -7.76
C SER A 261 4.12 2.35 -7.32
N TRP A 262 2.89 1.97 -7.67
CA TRP A 262 2.38 0.62 -7.39
C TRP A 262 3.11 -0.45 -8.22
N GLY A 263 3.44 -0.16 -9.48
CA GLY A 263 4.23 -1.05 -10.35
C GLY A 263 5.64 -1.27 -9.82
N LEU A 264 6.38 -0.20 -9.53
CA LEU A 264 7.73 -0.26 -8.95
C LEU A 264 7.70 -0.91 -7.56
N GLY A 265 6.69 -0.57 -6.76
CA GLY A 265 6.40 -1.24 -5.51
C GLY A 265 6.27 -2.75 -5.70
N GLY A 266 5.45 -3.21 -6.65
CA GLY A 266 5.29 -4.63 -6.97
C GLY A 266 6.60 -5.34 -7.31
N VAL A 267 7.46 -4.71 -8.13
CA VAL A 267 8.79 -5.25 -8.47
C VAL A 267 9.67 -5.40 -7.23
N THR A 268 9.67 -4.42 -6.33
CA THR A 268 10.43 -4.50 -5.06
C THR A 268 9.84 -5.48 -4.05
N LEU A 269 8.52 -5.66 -4.06
CA LEU A 269 7.80 -6.54 -3.15
C LEU A 269 7.93 -8.03 -3.54
N LEU A 270 8.05 -8.35 -4.83
CA LEU A 270 8.02 -9.73 -5.31
C LEU A 270 9.13 -10.61 -4.70
N PRO A 271 10.41 -10.20 -4.64
CA PRO A 271 11.43 -10.98 -3.94
C PRO A 271 11.13 -11.14 -2.45
N LEU A 272 10.63 -10.08 -1.79
CA LEU A 272 10.29 -10.11 -0.37
C LEU A 272 9.13 -11.07 -0.08
N LEU A 273 8.14 -11.14 -0.98
CA LEU A 273 7.01 -12.06 -0.87
C LEU A 273 7.46 -13.51 -1.07
N LEU A 274 8.37 -13.78 -2.01
CA LEU A 274 8.92 -15.11 -2.24
C LEU A 274 9.83 -15.57 -1.08
N CYS A 275 10.59 -14.66 -0.48
CA CYS A 275 11.41 -14.95 0.69
C CYS A 275 10.61 -15.03 2.00
N SER A 276 9.40 -14.47 2.05
CA SER A 276 8.61 -14.37 3.28
C SER A 276 8.35 -15.74 3.96
N PRO A 277 7.84 -16.78 3.26
CA PRO A 277 7.65 -18.10 3.87
C PRO A 277 8.94 -18.70 4.43
N TYR A 278 10.07 -18.46 3.75
CA TYR A 278 11.38 -18.91 4.21
C TYR A 278 11.83 -18.18 5.50
N ILE A 279 11.62 -16.87 5.57
CA ILE A 279 11.92 -16.08 6.77
C ILE A 279 11.03 -16.53 7.95
N ILE A 280 9.72 -16.69 7.72
CA ILE A 280 8.77 -17.15 8.74
C ILE A 280 9.15 -18.56 9.23
N GLY A 281 9.41 -19.47 8.28
CA GLY A 281 9.86 -20.83 8.54
C GLY A 281 11.17 -20.88 9.31
N TYR A 282 12.16 -20.04 8.98
CA TYR A 282 13.41 -19.98 9.73
C TYR A 282 13.21 -19.67 11.22
N PHE A 283 12.37 -18.68 11.56
CA PHE A 283 12.08 -18.38 12.97
C PHE A 283 11.28 -19.50 13.65
N ARG A 284 10.34 -20.11 12.94
CA ARG A 284 9.54 -21.22 13.48
C ARG A 284 10.35 -22.49 13.67
N ASP A 285 11.03 -22.95 12.63
CA ASP A 285 11.65 -24.27 12.55
C ASP A 285 13.05 -24.28 13.20
N ALA A 286 13.86 -23.23 13.00
CA ALA A 286 15.22 -23.20 13.53
C ALA A 286 15.30 -22.62 14.96
N ARG A 287 14.41 -21.70 15.33
CA ARG A 287 14.40 -21.07 16.66
C ARG A 287 13.23 -21.48 17.54
N GLY A 288 12.22 -22.16 17.00
CA GLY A 288 11.06 -22.63 17.76
C GLY A 288 10.05 -21.55 18.16
N SER A 289 10.30 -20.27 17.87
CA SER A 289 9.47 -19.15 18.34
C SER A 289 9.46 -17.98 17.34
N TYR A 290 8.31 -17.31 17.24
CA TYR A 290 8.14 -16.09 16.44
C TYR A 290 8.64 -14.82 17.14
N ASP A 291 9.16 -14.88 18.37
CA ASP A 291 9.64 -13.69 19.11
C ASP A 291 10.65 -12.88 18.27
N GLY A 292 11.61 -13.58 17.66
CA GLY A 292 12.62 -12.95 16.80
C GLY A 292 12.06 -12.38 15.49
N LEU A 293 10.99 -12.97 14.96
CA LEU A 293 10.29 -12.47 13.76
C LEU A 293 9.64 -11.12 14.06
N TYR A 294 8.92 -11.01 15.19
CA TYR A 294 8.27 -9.76 15.60
C TYR A 294 9.28 -8.67 15.98
N GLN A 295 10.42 -9.04 16.59
CA GLN A 295 11.53 -8.11 16.85
C GLN A 295 12.16 -7.58 15.56
N LEU A 296 12.38 -8.45 14.56
CA LEU A 296 12.87 -8.05 13.25
C LEU A 296 11.90 -7.07 12.57
N GLN A 297 10.60 -7.37 12.60
CA GLN A 297 9.57 -6.48 12.08
C GLN A 297 9.54 -5.13 12.82
N ALA A 298 9.70 -5.14 14.15
CA ALA A 298 9.79 -3.91 14.95
C ALA A 298 10.97 -3.04 14.49
N GLY A 299 12.14 -3.63 14.23
CA GLY A 299 13.32 -2.92 13.72
C GLY A 299 13.07 -2.26 12.36
N ILE A 300 12.45 -3.00 11.41
CA ILE A 300 12.10 -2.48 10.09
C ILE A 300 11.12 -1.29 10.21
N HIS A 301 10.09 -1.42 11.04
CA HIS A 301 9.11 -0.35 11.25
C HIS A 301 9.72 0.87 11.93
N CYS A 302 10.62 0.68 12.89
CA CYS A 302 11.33 1.76 13.55
C CYS A 302 12.22 2.54 12.55
N PHE A 303 12.94 1.82 11.67
CA PHE A 303 13.76 2.44 10.64
C PHE A 303 12.91 3.29 9.68
N VAL A 304 11.79 2.74 9.19
CA VAL A 304 10.86 3.44 8.29
C VAL A 304 10.23 4.65 8.98
N ALA A 305 9.86 4.52 10.26
CA ALA A 305 9.35 5.62 11.06
C ALA A 305 10.37 6.77 11.15
N GLY A 306 11.65 6.46 11.32
CA GLY A 306 12.74 7.45 11.31
C GLY A 306 12.84 8.21 9.99
N LEU A 307 12.77 7.51 8.86
CA LEU A 307 12.80 8.12 7.53
C LEU A 307 11.61 9.06 7.30
N PHE A 308 10.38 8.60 7.59
CA PHE A 308 9.19 9.46 7.50
C PHE A 308 9.21 10.60 8.54
N GLY A 309 9.83 10.38 9.70
CA GLY A 309 10.07 11.42 10.70
C GLY A 309 10.92 12.56 10.13
N ILE A 310 12.03 12.23 9.46
CA ILE A 310 12.89 13.22 8.77
C ILE A 310 12.08 13.97 7.70
N VAL A 311 11.36 13.26 6.84
CA VAL A 311 10.50 13.87 5.80
C VAL A 311 9.50 14.84 6.43
N SER A 312 8.84 14.44 7.52
CA SER A 312 7.86 15.28 8.21
C SER A 312 8.45 16.55 8.82
N VAL A 313 9.70 16.48 9.33
CA VAL A 313 10.41 17.65 9.86
C VAL A 313 10.82 18.59 8.74
N LEU A 314 11.32 18.05 7.62
CA LEU A 314 11.69 18.83 6.44
C LEU A 314 10.49 19.56 5.86
N ASP A 315 9.33 18.91 5.76
CA ASP A 315 8.10 19.53 5.26
C ASP A 315 7.61 20.66 6.17
N ARG A 316 7.65 20.47 7.49
CA ARG A 316 7.33 21.53 8.46
C ARG A 316 8.26 22.73 8.32
N ARG A 317 9.56 22.51 8.08
CA ARG A 317 10.54 23.59 7.86
C ARG A 317 10.26 24.35 6.56
N ARG A 318 10.01 23.63 5.46
CA ARG A 318 9.67 24.21 4.15
C ARG A 318 8.39 25.05 4.22
N TRP A 319 7.37 24.57 4.93
CA TRP A 319 6.14 25.34 5.13
C TRP A 319 6.40 26.64 5.90
N LYS A 320 7.12 26.59 7.04
CA LYS A 320 7.47 27.80 7.81
C LYS A 320 8.29 28.81 7.00
N GLN A 321 9.15 28.35 6.09
CA GLN A 321 9.90 29.22 5.19
C GLN A 321 8.99 29.91 4.16
N ARG A 322 8.06 29.17 3.54
CA ARG A 322 7.09 29.72 2.58
C ARG A 322 6.13 30.74 3.20
N THR A 323 5.69 30.53 4.44
CA THR A 323 4.82 31.51 5.11
C THR A 323 5.57 32.78 5.50
N ARG A 324 6.86 32.67 5.85
CA ARG A 324 7.73 33.83 6.09
C ARG A 324 8.00 34.64 4.82
N SER A 325 8.18 33.98 3.66
CA SER A 325 8.41 34.69 2.39
C SER A 325 7.16 35.36 1.80
N LEU A 326 5.95 35.03 2.28
CA LEU A 326 4.69 35.66 1.87
C LEU A 326 4.29 36.83 2.79
N THR A 327 4.99 37.03 3.89
CA THR A 327 4.74 38.08 4.89
C THR A 327 5.79 39.20 4.89
N VAL A 328 6.80 39.09 4.01
CA VAL A 328 7.82 40.10 3.70
C VAL A 328 7.58 40.58 2.29
#